data_AF-A0A9N9Y3N9-F1
#
_entry.id   AF-A0A9N9Y3N9-F1
#
_cell.length_a   1.000
_cell.length_b   1.000
_cell.length_c   1.000
_cell.angle_alpha   90.00
_cell.angle_beta   90.00
_cell.angle_gamma   90.00
#
_symmetry.space_group_name_H-M   'P 1'
#
loop_
_entity.id
_entity.type
_entity.pdbx_description
1 polymer ?
#
loop_
_entity_poly.entity_id
_entity_poly.type
_entity_poly.pdbx_seq_one_letter_code
_entity_poly.pdbx_strand_id
1 'polypeptide(L)'
;MPQKRNPMLLERIRDPDSTTLGVMHTATSTGVDQAYIYNLLSGQCAETAGAIGFLREIVSTMEIDEPAMRLSAGKHWSTTSALPDALVVSCNLSFHEAHEKVAQLVAAHEKAGVRDGKLCDDLVNKMPFGIPTSQIRRSLDPGEFVATMISPKGTSPAAREELALAAEKNIQDMKGELARRIRHVDRGIEQLLQEAKAITMCV
;
A
#
# COMPACT_ATOMS: atom_id res chain seq x y z
N MET A 1 1.17 -8.36 30.66
CA MET A 1 1.33 -9.47 29.70
C MET A 1 2.60 -9.21 28.89
N PRO A 2 3.75 -9.77 29.28
CA PRO A 2 5.05 -9.51 28.63
C PRO A 2 5.07 -9.77 27.12
N GLN A 3 4.22 -10.68 26.64
CA GLN A 3 4.06 -11.05 25.24
C GLN A 3 3.13 -10.13 24.43
N LYS A 4 2.32 -9.28 25.10
CA LYS A 4 1.30 -8.47 24.43
C LYS A 4 1.94 -7.21 23.85
N ARG A 5 2.26 -7.24 22.55
CA ARG A 5 2.67 -6.07 21.76
C ARG A 5 1.40 -5.35 21.26
N ASN A 6 1.01 -4.27 21.91
CA ASN A 6 -0.15 -3.48 21.49
C ASN A 6 0.23 -2.51 20.38
N PRO A 7 -0.55 -2.38 19.30
CA PRO A 7 -0.29 -1.44 18.22
C PRO A 7 -0.71 0.00 18.60
N MET A 8 -0.36 0.46 19.81
CA MET A 8 -0.85 1.74 20.37
C MET A 8 -0.50 2.95 19.50
N LEU A 9 0.68 2.96 18.87
CA LEU A 9 1.06 4.04 17.96
C LEU A 9 0.22 4.02 16.68
N LEU A 10 -0.09 2.84 16.13
CA LEU A 10 -0.98 2.71 14.98
C LEU A 10 -2.42 3.11 15.33
N GLU A 11 -2.89 2.78 16.54
CA GLU A 11 -4.18 3.25 17.05
C GLU A 11 -4.20 4.77 17.18
N ARG A 12 -3.15 5.38 17.73
CA ARG A 12 -3.03 6.83 17.87
C ARG A 12 -2.93 7.57 16.53
N ILE A 13 -2.27 6.98 15.53
CA ILE A 13 -2.23 7.51 14.15
C ILE A 13 -3.61 7.38 13.49
N ARG A 14 -4.30 6.26 13.72
CA ARG A 14 -5.63 5.99 13.15
C ARG A 14 -6.74 6.84 13.76
N ASP A 15 -6.59 7.28 15.00
CA ASP A 15 -7.57 8.09 15.72
C ASP A 15 -7.34 9.58 15.45
N PRO A 16 -7.91 10.16 14.37
CA PRO A 16 -7.96 11.60 14.25
C PRO A 16 -8.80 12.08 15.43
N ASP A 17 -8.24 12.98 16.24
CA ASP A 17 -9.04 13.63 17.27
C ASP A 17 -10.31 14.18 16.61
N SER A 18 -11.48 13.89 17.19
CA SER A 18 -12.80 14.33 16.74
C SER A 18 -12.85 15.85 16.40
N THR A 19 -11.97 16.63 17.03
CA THR A 19 -11.71 18.04 16.74
C THR A 19 -11.18 18.30 15.33
N THR A 20 -10.37 17.42 14.74
CA THR A 20 -9.80 17.60 13.38
C THR A 20 -10.89 17.50 12.30
N LEU A 21 -11.79 16.52 12.42
CA LEU A 21 -12.96 16.41 11.55
C LEU A 21 -13.95 17.55 11.77
N GLY A 22 -14.14 17.96 13.04
CA GLY A 22 -14.99 19.09 13.41
C GLY A 22 -14.52 20.42 12.81
N VAL A 23 -13.22 20.71 12.87
CA VAL A 23 -12.63 21.96 12.33
C VAL A 23 -12.77 22.04 10.81
N MET A 24 -12.53 20.94 10.08
CA MET A 24 -12.69 20.95 8.62
C MET A 24 -14.15 21.14 8.21
N HIS A 25 -15.09 20.53 8.95
CA HIS A 25 -16.52 20.72 8.75
C HIS A 25 -16.96 22.18 9.04
N THR A 26 -16.45 22.81 10.10
CA THR A 26 -16.78 24.20 10.46
C THR A 26 -16.14 25.22 9.52
N ALA A 27 -14.89 25.01 9.09
CA ALA A 27 -14.18 25.91 8.19
C ALA A 27 -14.87 26.08 6.83
N THR A 28 -15.65 25.08 6.40
CA THR A 28 -16.43 25.12 5.14
C THR A 28 -17.90 25.49 5.33
N SER A 29 -18.40 25.59 6.57
CA SER A 29 -19.82 25.85 6.87
C SER A 29 -20.07 27.21 7.52
N THR A 30 -19.04 28.05 7.63
CA THR A 30 -19.18 29.42 8.14
C THR A 30 -19.88 30.31 7.11
N GLY A 31 -21.03 30.88 7.48
CA GLY A 31 -21.71 31.91 6.71
C GLY A 31 -20.82 33.15 6.53
N VAL A 32 -20.72 33.63 5.29
CA VAL A 32 -19.74 34.62 4.82
C VAL A 32 -19.93 36.03 5.40
N ASP A 33 -20.92 36.22 6.28
CA ASP A 33 -21.31 37.51 6.85
C ASP A 33 -20.69 37.80 8.24
N GLN A 34 -19.89 36.89 8.81
CA GLN A 34 -19.18 37.15 10.07
C GLN A 34 -17.73 37.57 9.84
N ALA A 35 -17.46 38.84 10.15
CA ALA A 35 -16.12 39.42 10.20
C ALA A 35 -15.17 38.55 11.03
N TYR A 36 -14.01 38.23 10.44
CA TYR A 36 -12.82 37.69 11.12
C TYR A 36 -13.06 36.43 11.98
N ILE A 37 -13.27 35.29 11.32
CA ILE A 37 -13.19 33.99 11.99
C ILE A 37 -11.71 33.72 12.27
N TYR A 38 -11.34 33.63 13.56
CA TYR A 38 -10.11 33.01 13.99
C TYR A 38 -10.15 31.54 13.56
N ASN A 39 -9.63 31.23 12.38
CA ASN A 39 -9.45 29.85 11.95
C ASN A 39 -8.42 29.18 12.86
N LEU A 40 -8.92 28.54 13.92
CA LEU A 40 -8.16 27.75 14.88
C LEU A 40 -7.71 26.44 14.21
N LEU A 41 -6.76 26.53 13.28
CA LEU A 41 -5.95 25.37 12.83
C LEU A 41 -4.82 25.05 13.82
N SER A 42 -4.82 25.67 15.01
CA SER A 42 -3.69 25.63 15.92
C SER A 42 -3.48 24.23 16.49
N GLY A 43 -2.52 23.49 15.90
CA GLY A 43 -2.06 22.19 16.38
C GLY A 43 -2.13 21.08 15.32
N GLN A 44 -3.10 21.11 14.41
CA GLN A 44 -3.36 20.01 13.49
C GLN A 44 -2.19 19.71 12.54
N CYS A 45 -1.52 20.74 12.04
CA CYS A 45 -0.32 20.57 11.22
C CYS A 45 0.82 19.89 12.00
N ALA A 46 1.00 20.26 13.27
CA ALA A 46 2.03 19.68 14.14
C ALA A 46 1.68 18.23 14.51
N GLU A 47 0.42 17.95 14.80
CA GLU A 47 -0.06 16.58 15.09
C GLU A 47 0.08 15.67 13.87
N THR A 48 -0.29 16.17 12.68
CA THR A 48 -0.13 15.43 11.43
C THR A 48 1.35 15.14 11.15
N ALA A 49 2.23 16.14 11.34
CA ALA A 49 3.67 15.94 11.21
C ALA A 49 4.21 14.91 12.22
N GLY A 50 3.72 14.95 13.46
CA GLY A 50 4.05 13.96 14.49
C GLY A 50 3.59 12.55 14.13
N ALA A 51 2.37 12.39 13.62
CA ALA A 51 1.84 11.11 13.16
C ALA A 51 2.64 10.54 11.98
N ILE A 52 3.04 11.37 11.03
CA ILE A 52 3.94 10.98 9.93
C ILE A 52 5.30 10.55 10.48
N GLY A 53 5.84 11.27 11.47
CA GLY A 53 7.07 10.90 12.18
C GLY A 53 6.98 9.52 12.84
N PHE A 54 5.88 9.23 13.55
CA PHE A 54 5.66 7.90 14.11
C PHE A 54 5.53 6.82 13.04
N LEU A 55 4.78 7.08 11.97
CA LEU A 55 4.64 6.12 10.87
C LEU A 55 5.99 5.81 10.21
N ARG A 56 6.85 6.82 10.04
CA ARG A 56 8.22 6.64 9.55
C ARG A 56 9.00 5.67 10.45
N GLU A 57 8.98 5.88 11.77
CA GLU A 57 9.69 5.01 12.70
C GLU A 57 9.11 3.59 12.77
N ILE A 58 7.79 3.45 12.65
CA ILE A 58 7.14 2.14 12.58
C ILE A 58 7.62 1.40 11.33
N VAL A 59 7.58 2.04 10.16
CA VAL A 59 8.01 1.41 8.91
C VAL A 59 9.50 1.09 8.92
N SER A 60 10.35 1.95 9.52
CA SER A 60 11.80 1.73 9.57
C SER A 60 12.22 0.58 10.52
N THR A 61 11.40 0.29 11.53
CA THR A 61 11.70 -0.72 12.56
C THR A 61 10.81 -1.96 12.50
N MET A 62 9.88 -2.03 11.53
CA MET A 62 8.98 -3.16 11.37
C MET A 62 9.76 -4.44 11.06
N GLU A 63 9.53 -5.48 11.86
CA GLU A 63 10.03 -6.83 11.60
C GLU A 63 9.01 -7.58 10.72
N ILE A 64 9.48 -8.15 9.60
CA ILE A 64 8.65 -8.92 8.67
C ILE A 64 8.96 -10.40 8.85
N ASP A 65 7.93 -11.20 9.17
CA ASP A 65 8.03 -12.67 9.19
C ASP A 65 7.80 -13.21 7.77
N GLU A 66 8.86 -13.19 6.96
CA GLU A 66 8.81 -13.68 5.57
C GLU A 66 8.35 -15.14 5.45
N PRO A 67 8.82 -16.09 6.28
CA PRO A 67 8.31 -17.46 6.25
C PRO A 67 6.80 -17.56 6.50
N ALA A 68 6.27 -16.84 7.50
CA ALA A 68 4.83 -16.83 7.78
C ALA A 68 4.04 -16.18 6.64
N MET A 69 4.54 -15.09 6.06
CA MET A 69 3.93 -14.45 4.90
C MET A 69 3.91 -15.37 3.68
N ARG A 70 5.02 -16.05 3.37
CA ARG A 70 5.09 -17.01 2.26
C ARG A 70 4.14 -18.18 2.47
N LEU A 71 4.07 -18.71 3.69
CA LEU A 71 3.11 -19.76 4.03
C LEU A 71 1.67 -19.27 3.85
N SER A 72 1.32 -18.09 4.37
CA SER A 72 -0.02 -17.52 4.23
C SER A 72 -0.38 -17.24 2.77
N ALA A 73 0.57 -16.78 1.96
CA ALA A 73 0.36 -16.49 0.55
C ALA A 73 0.06 -17.73 -0.30
N GLY A 74 0.46 -18.93 0.15
CA GLY A 74 0.12 -20.21 -0.49
C GLY A 74 -1.13 -20.89 0.04
N LYS A 75 -1.82 -20.29 1.02
CA LYS A 75 -3.02 -20.87 1.64
C LYS A 75 -4.30 -20.43 0.94
N HIS A 76 -5.35 -21.20 1.17
CA HIS A 76 -6.73 -20.85 0.82
C HIS A 76 -6.93 -20.48 -0.66
N TRP A 77 -6.19 -21.13 -1.57
CA TRP A 77 -6.41 -20.98 -3.01
C TRP A 77 -6.19 -19.53 -3.52
N SER A 78 -5.41 -18.72 -2.80
CA SER A 78 -5.10 -17.32 -3.13
C SER A 78 -4.45 -17.12 -4.50
N THR A 79 -3.67 -18.10 -4.98
CA THR A 79 -2.92 -18.05 -6.25
C THR A 79 -3.69 -18.65 -7.43
N THR A 80 -4.87 -19.21 -7.18
CA THR A 80 -5.59 -20.02 -8.17
C THR A 80 -6.08 -19.21 -9.36
N SER A 81 -6.16 -17.88 -9.25
CA SER A 81 -6.52 -16.99 -10.37
C SER A 81 -5.51 -17.02 -11.52
N ALA A 82 -4.27 -17.48 -11.31
CA ALA A 82 -3.29 -17.66 -12.39
C ALA A 82 -3.46 -18.96 -13.19
N LEU A 83 -4.17 -19.95 -12.64
CA LEU A 83 -4.36 -21.24 -13.30
C LEU A 83 -5.30 -21.15 -14.53
N PRO A 84 -6.42 -20.40 -14.51
CA PRO A 84 -7.23 -20.18 -15.70
C PRO A 84 -6.43 -19.61 -16.87
N ASP A 85 -5.56 -18.61 -16.63
CA ASP A 85 -4.74 -18.01 -17.69
C ASP A 85 -3.81 -19.06 -18.33
N ALA A 86 -3.18 -19.91 -17.51
CA ALA A 86 -2.33 -20.99 -18.01
C ALA A 86 -3.12 -22.00 -18.87
N LEU A 87 -4.38 -22.29 -18.52
CA LEU A 87 -5.26 -23.19 -19.27
C LEU A 87 -5.76 -22.56 -20.58
N VAL A 88 -6.09 -21.28 -20.57
CA VAL A 88 -6.46 -20.55 -21.79
C VAL A 88 -5.30 -20.58 -22.79
N VAL A 89 -4.09 -20.28 -22.33
CA VAL A 89 -2.89 -20.24 -23.20
C VAL A 89 -2.50 -21.64 -23.68
N SER A 90 -2.50 -22.64 -22.79
CA SER A 90 -1.93 -23.97 -23.11
C SER A 90 -2.94 -24.91 -23.78
N CYS A 91 -4.23 -24.72 -23.52
CA CYS A 91 -5.29 -25.64 -23.95
C CYS A 91 -6.33 -24.98 -24.87
N ASN A 92 -6.17 -23.69 -25.20
CA ASN A 92 -7.11 -22.94 -26.05
C ASN A 92 -8.56 -23.01 -25.55
N LEU A 93 -8.74 -23.06 -24.24
CA LEU A 93 -10.07 -22.98 -23.60
C LEU A 93 -10.55 -21.54 -23.60
N SER A 94 -11.87 -21.34 -23.60
CA SER A 94 -12.41 -20.04 -23.20
C SER A 94 -12.08 -19.77 -21.72
N PHE A 95 -11.96 -18.50 -21.35
CA PHE A 95 -11.70 -18.13 -19.96
C PHE A 95 -12.78 -18.67 -19.01
N HIS A 96 -14.04 -18.74 -19.47
CA HIS A 96 -15.14 -19.31 -18.70
C HIS A 96 -14.93 -20.81 -18.40
N GLU A 97 -14.61 -21.61 -19.41
CA GLU A 97 -14.33 -23.05 -19.24
C GLU A 97 -13.10 -23.30 -18.35
N ALA A 98 -12.06 -22.50 -18.53
CA ALA A 98 -10.86 -22.56 -17.70
C ALA A 98 -11.17 -22.26 -16.23
N HIS A 99 -11.92 -21.18 -15.97
CA HIS A 99 -12.31 -20.80 -14.62
C HIS A 99 -13.24 -21.82 -13.96
N GLU A 100 -14.18 -22.41 -14.71
CA GLU A 100 -15.07 -23.45 -14.20
C GLU A 100 -14.30 -24.72 -13.81
N LYS A 101 -13.37 -25.17 -14.66
CA LYS A 101 -12.48 -26.31 -14.35
C LYS A 101 -11.69 -26.08 -13.07
N VAL A 102 -11.19 -24.86 -12.88
CA VAL A 102 -10.43 -24.48 -11.68
C VAL A 102 -11.34 -24.42 -10.44
N ALA A 103 -12.56 -23.91 -10.56
CA ALA A 103 -13.53 -23.93 -9.47
C ALA A 103 -13.88 -25.37 -9.03
N GLN A 104 -14.05 -26.28 -9.99
CA GLN A 104 -14.27 -27.70 -9.72
C GLN A 104 -13.07 -28.35 -8.99
N LEU A 105 -11.84 -27.95 -9.35
CA LEU A 105 -10.61 -28.41 -8.68
C LEU A 105 -10.61 -28.03 -7.20
N VAL A 106 -10.87 -26.74 -6.92
CA VAL A 106 -10.91 -26.20 -5.56
C VAL A 106 -12.01 -26.89 -4.76
N ALA A 107 -13.22 -27.00 -5.31
CA ALA A 107 -14.35 -27.67 -4.65
C ALA A 107 -14.06 -29.15 -4.34
N ALA A 108 -13.39 -29.87 -5.25
CA ALA A 108 -13.00 -31.27 -5.03
C ALA A 108 -12.01 -31.40 -3.86
N HIS A 109 -11.04 -30.48 -3.76
CA HIS A 109 -10.06 -30.48 -2.66
C HIS A 109 -10.70 -30.10 -1.32
N GLU A 110 -11.56 -29.09 -1.30
CA GLU A 110 -12.28 -28.68 -0.09
C GLU A 110 -13.19 -29.81 0.41
N LYS A 111 -13.92 -30.49 -0.49
CA LYS A 111 -14.76 -31.64 -0.15
C LYS A 111 -13.95 -32.83 0.38
N ALA A 112 -12.73 -33.03 -0.10
CA ALA A 112 -11.80 -34.05 0.38
C ALA A 112 -11.12 -33.68 1.70
N GLY A 113 -11.41 -32.50 2.29
CA GLY A 113 -10.79 -32.03 3.52
C GLY A 113 -9.35 -31.57 3.35
N VAL A 114 -8.87 -31.40 2.11
CA VAL A 114 -7.56 -30.83 1.81
C VAL A 114 -7.64 -29.31 2.00
N ARG A 115 -7.46 -28.90 3.25
CA ARG A 115 -7.44 -27.49 3.66
C ARG A 115 -6.07 -26.89 3.37
N ASP A 116 -5.98 -25.56 3.35
CA ASP A 116 -4.75 -24.77 3.14
C ASP A 116 -4.22 -24.69 1.69
N GLY A 117 -5.02 -24.98 0.67
CA GLY A 117 -4.60 -24.76 -0.74
C GLY A 117 -3.56 -25.77 -1.26
N LYS A 118 -3.35 -26.88 -0.56
CA LYS A 118 -2.42 -27.93 -0.99
C LYS A 118 -3.02 -28.74 -2.13
N LEU A 119 -2.21 -28.97 -3.15
CA LEU A 119 -2.60 -29.82 -4.28
C LEU A 119 -2.45 -31.30 -3.92
N CYS A 120 -3.51 -32.08 -4.11
CA CYS A 120 -3.53 -33.53 -3.97
C CYS A 120 -3.45 -34.18 -5.36
N ASP A 121 -2.37 -34.94 -5.63
CA ASP A 121 -2.16 -35.54 -6.94
C ASP A 121 -3.29 -36.48 -7.36
N ASP A 122 -3.88 -37.23 -6.42
CA ASP A 122 -5.00 -38.14 -6.70
C ASP A 122 -6.25 -37.39 -7.20
N LEU A 123 -6.49 -36.18 -6.72
CA LEU A 123 -7.62 -35.36 -7.16
C LEU A 123 -7.33 -34.71 -8.51
N VAL A 124 -6.10 -34.26 -8.73
CA VAL A 124 -5.66 -33.69 -10.00
C VAL A 124 -5.70 -34.75 -11.11
N ASN A 125 -5.22 -35.96 -10.84
CA ASN A 125 -5.21 -37.05 -11.82
C ASN A 125 -6.62 -37.49 -12.24
N LYS A 126 -7.63 -37.26 -11.39
CA LYS A 126 -9.05 -37.50 -11.71
C LYS A 126 -9.66 -36.40 -12.59
N MET A 127 -8.99 -35.27 -12.75
CA MET A 127 -9.45 -34.10 -13.50
C MET A 127 -8.46 -33.74 -14.61
N PRO A 128 -8.70 -34.15 -15.88
CA PRO A 128 -7.78 -33.83 -16.96
C PRO A 128 -7.81 -32.33 -17.27
N PHE A 129 -6.68 -31.66 -16.99
CA PHE A 129 -6.45 -30.24 -17.27
C PHE A 129 -5.83 -29.96 -18.64
N GLY A 130 -5.33 -30.98 -19.34
CA GLY A 130 -4.62 -30.79 -20.61
C GLY A 130 -3.20 -30.21 -20.45
N ILE A 131 -2.76 -29.98 -19.21
CA ILE A 131 -1.39 -29.57 -18.85
C ILE A 131 -0.81 -30.53 -17.79
N PRO A 132 0.53 -30.67 -17.72
CA PRO A 132 1.17 -31.49 -16.70
C PRO A 132 0.89 -30.98 -15.28
N THR A 133 0.81 -31.90 -14.30
CA THR A 133 0.64 -31.56 -12.88
C THR A 133 1.74 -30.63 -12.36
N SER A 134 2.96 -30.72 -12.91
CA SER A 134 4.05 -29.80 -12.58
C SER A 134 3.76 -28.35 -12.98
N GLN A 135 3.04 -28.14 -14.09
CA GLN A 135 2.61 -26.80 -14.53
C GLN A 135 1.50 -26.27 -13.63
N ILE A 136 0.54 -27.13 -13.23
CA ILE A 136 -0.50 -26.76 -12.24
C ILE A 136 0.14 -26.33 -10.92
N ARG A 137 1.08 -27.14 -10.40
CA ARG A 137 1.82 -26.83 -9.17
C ARG A 137 2.56 -25.50 -9.27
N ARG A 138 3.18 -25.22 -10.41
CA ARG A 138 3.89 -23.96 -10.66
C ARG A 138 2.94 -22.76 -10.65
N SER A 139 1.79 -22.85 -11.32
CA SER A 139 0.79 -21.79 -11.33
C SER A 139 0.22 -21.47 -9.93
N LEU A 140 0.27 -22.42 -9.00
CA LEU A 140 -0.18 -22.24 -7.63
C LEU A 140 0.94 -21.82 -6.67
N ASP A 141 2.21 -21.85 -7.07
CA ASP A 141 3.31 -21.37 -6.22
C ASP A 141 3.21 -19.83 -6.07
N PRO A 142 3.21 -19.29 -4.84
CA PRO A 142 3.09 -17.84 -4.64
C PRO A 142 4.24 -17.03 -5.24
N GLY A 143 5.45 -17.58 -5.29
CA GLY A 143 6.60 -16.91 -5.89
C GLY A 143 6.45 -16.81 -7.40
N GLU A 144 6.07 -17.91 -8.05
CA GLU A 144 5.77 -17.94 -9.49
C GLU A 144 4.58 -17.04 -9.84
N PHE A 145 3.51 -17.09 -9.04
CA PHE A 145 2.37 -16.18 -9.18
C PHE A 145 2.85 -14.72 -9.22
N VAL A 146 3.60 -14.28 -8.20
CA VAL A 146 4.13 -12.92 -8.14
C VAL A 146 5.06 -12.62 -9.32
N ALA A 147 5.95 -13.54 -9.68
CA ALA A 147 6.91 -13.36 -10.77
C ALA A 147 6.22 -13.14 -12.14
N THR A 148 5.07 -13.77 -12.37
CA THR A 148 4.31 -13.63 -13.62
C THR A 148 3.48 -12.35 -13.73
N MET A 149 3.30 -11.59 -12.64
CA MET A 149 2.56 -10.31 -12.63
C MET A 149 3.41 -9.15 -13.16
N ILE A 150 3.80 -9.24 -14.44
CA ILE A 150 4.76 -8.34 -15.11
C ILE A 150 4.12 -7.11 -15.76
N SER A 151 2.80 -6.92 -15.64
CA SER A 151 2.15 -5.72 -16.15
C SER A 151 2.75 -4.45 -15.52
N PRO A 152 2.65 -3.28 -16.18
CA PRO A 152 3.10 -2.03 -15.59
C PRO A 152 2.48 -1.83 -14.21
N LYS A 153 3.31 -1.51 -13.20
CA LYS A 153 2.93 -1.43 -11.77
C LYS A 153 2.46 -2.76 -11.16
N GLY A 154 2.71 -3.89 -11.81
CA GLY A 154 2.44 -5.25 -11.35
C GLY A 154 3.32 -5.66 -10.17
N THR A 155 3.10 -6.84 -9.61
CA THR A 155 3.77 -7.29 -8.37
C THR A 155 5.10 -8.01 -8.59
N SER A 156 5.51 -8.24 -9.85
CA SER A 156 6.79 -8.88 -10.14
C SER A 156 7.99 -8.08 -9.57
N PRO A 157 9.12 -8.75 -9.27
CA PRO A 157 10.31 -8.07 -8.75
C PRO A 157 10.76 -6.91 -9.65
N ALA A 158 10.80 -7.12 -10.96
CA ALA A 158 11.18 -6.08 -11.92
C ALA A 158 10.22 -4.88 -11.91
N ALA A 159 8.90 -5.13 -11.87
CA ALA A 159 7.91 -4.06 -11.81
C ALA A 159 7.96 -3.29 -10.48
N ARG A 160 8.29 -3.97 -9.37
CA ARG A 160 8.48 -3.34 -8.05
C ARG A 160 9.75 -2.51 -7.98
N GLU A 161 10.83 -2.96 -8.61
CA GLU A 161 12.08 -2.20 -8.73
C GLU A 161 11.88 -0.92 -9.53
N GLU A 162 11.18 -0.99 -10.67
CA GLU A 162 10.83 0.20 -11.46
C GLU A 162 10.01 1.21 -10.64
N LEU A 163 9.01 0.74 -9.89
CA LEU A 163 8.21 1.60 -9.00
C LEU A 163 9.05 2.23 -7.89
N ALA A 164 10.02 1.50 -7.32
CA ALA A 164 10.90 2.01 -6.28
C ALA A 164 11.81 3.13 -6.82
N LEU A 165 12.39 2.95 -8.02
CA LEU A 165 13.19 3.98 -8.68
C LEU A 165 12.36 5.24 -9.00
N ALA A 166 11.13 5.06 -9.47
CA ALA A 166 10.21 6.17 -9.71
C ALA A 166 9.85 6.93 -8.42
N ALA A 167 9.62 6.20 -7.33
CA ALA A 167 9.35 6.78 -6.01
C ALA A 167 10.54 7.57 -5.48
N GLU A 168 11.76 7.04 -5.60
CA GLU A 168 12.99 7.73 -5.19
C GLU A 168 13.15 9.05 -5.95
N LYS A 169 12.99 9.04 -7.27
CA LYS A 169 13.03 10.26 -8.09
C LYS A 169 12.00 11.29 -7.63
N ASN A 170 10.77 10.86 -7.39
CA ASN A 170 9.70 11.75 -6.93
C ASN A 170 10.05 12.38 -5.57
N ILE A 171 10.60 11.60 -4.63
CA ILE A 171 11.06 12.12 -3.33
C ILE A 171 12.15 13.19 -3.51
N GLN A 172 13.09 12.99 -4.42
CA GLN A 172 14.14 13.98 -4.68
C GLN A 172 13.57 15.27 -5.30
N ASP A 173 12.64 15.15 -6.24
CA ASP A 173 11.96 16.29 -6.85
C ASP A 173 11.17 17.09 -5.79
N MET A 174 10.43 16.41 -4.92
CA MET A 174 9.69 17.01 -3.81
C MET A 174 10.61 17.71 -2.81
N LYS A 175 11.76 17.11 -2.45
CA LYS A 175 12.76 17.76 -1.59
C LYS A 175 13.33 19.02 -2.23
N GLY A 176 13.63 18.98 -3.53
CA GLY A 176 14.10 20.13 -4.27
C GLY A 176 13.09 21.28 -4.28
N GLU A 177 11.81 20.96 -4.50
CA GLU A 177 10.72 21.93 -4.46
C GLU A 177 10.53 22.54 -3.07
N LEU A 178 10.53 21.73 -2.02
CA LEU A 178 10.44 22.20 -0.64
C LEU A 178 11.60 23.15 -0.30
N ALA A 179 12.83 22.78 -0.67
CA ALA A 179 14.01 23.62 -0.41
C ALA A 179 13.94 24.96 -1.16
N ARG A 180 13.38 24.99 -2.38
CA ARG A 180 13.13 26.25 -3.10
C ARG A 180 12.15 27.15 -2.36
N ARG A 181 11.06 26.57 -1.83
CA ARG A 181 10.04 27.33 -1.08
C ARG A 181 10.61 27.91 0.21
N ILE A 182 11.37 27.13 0.97
CA ILE A 182 12.04 27.59 2.19
C ILE A 182 12.95 28.79 1.88
N ARG A 183 13.84 28.66 0.89
CA ARG A 183 14.73 29.77 0.47
C ARG A 183 13.99 31.02 -0.01
N HIS A 184 12.81 30.86 -0.61
CA HIS A 184 12.00 32.00 -1.04
C HIS A 184 11.46 32.75 0.18
N VAL A 185 10.95 32.04 1.18
CA VAL A 185 10.46 32.63 2.44
C VAL A 185 11.60 33.29 3.21
N ASP A 186 12.75 32.62 3.35
CA ASP A 186 13.90 33.15 4.08
C ASP A 186 14.40 34.47 3.49
N ARG A 187 14.53 34.55 2.16
CA ARG A 187 14.89 35.80 1.47
C ARG A 187 13.89 36.92 1.70
N GLY A 188 12.59 36.59 1.70
CA GLY A 188 11.54 37.57 1.98
C GLY A 188 11.65 38.14 3.40
N ILE A 189 11.94 37.28 4.38
CA ILE A 189 12.17 37.68 5.78
C ILE A 189 13.42 38.57 5.88
N GLU A 190 14.53 38.18 5.27
CA GLU A 190 15.77 38.95 5.26
C GLU A 190 15.56 40.34 4.65
N GLN A 191 14.89 40.42 3.51
CA GLN A 191 14.60 41.69 2.84
C GLN A 191 13.72 42.59 3.70
N LEU A 192 12.63 42.06 4.27
CA LEU A 192 11.74 42.82 5.15
C LEU A 192 12.49 43.41 6.36
N LEU A 193 13.38 42.62 6.98
CA LEU A 193 14.18 43.07 8.11
C LEU A 193 15.21 44.14 7.72
N GLN A 194 15.78 44.07 6.51
CA GLN A 194 16.69 45.09 5.99
C GLN A 194 15.96 46.41 5.73
N GLU A 195 14.81 46.36 5.07
CA GLU A 195 13.99 47.55 4.77
C GLU A 195 13.49 48.21 6.06
N ALA A 196 13.04 47.42 7.05
CA ALA A 196 12.62 47.95 8.34
C ALA A 196 13.75 48.69 9.08
N LYS A 197 14.99 48.16 9.02
CA LYS A 197 16.19 48.82 9.58
C LYS A 197 16.51 50.13 8.84
N ALA A 198 16.42 50.12 7.51
CA ALA A 198 16.69 51.32 6.72
C ALA A 198 15.72 52.46 7.06
N ILE A 199 14.43 52.14 7.25
CA ILE A 199 13.41 53.13 7.66
C ILE A 199 13.72 53.70 9.04
N THR A 200 14.09 52.84 10.00
CA THR A 200 14.38 53.29 11.39
C THR A 200 15.70 54.06 11.53
N MET A 201 16.64 53.94 10.58
CA MET A 201 17.89 54.72 10.56
C MET A 201 17.76 56.08 9.86
N CYS A 202 16.67 56.31 9.11
CA CYS A 202 16.42 57.57 8.38
C CYS A 202 15.50 58.54 9.15
N VAL A 203 15.03 58.17 10.35
CA VAL A 203 14.24 58.99 11.29
C VAL A 203 15.12 59.39 12.47
#